data_AF-G0MTX4-F1
#
_entry.id   AF-G0MTX4-F1
#
_cell.length_a   1.000
_cell.length_b   1.000
_cell.length_c   1.000
_cell.angle_alpha   90.00
_cell.angle_beta   90.00
_cell.angle_gamma   90.00
#
_symmetry.space_group_name_H-M   'P 1'
#
loop_
_entity.id
_entity.type
_entity.pdbx_description
1 polymer ?
#
loop_
_entity_poly.entity_id
_entity_poly.type
_entity_poly.pdbx_seq_one_letter_code
_entity_poly.pdbx_strand_id
1 'polypeptide(L)'
;MLYFEDALWIRENFWKDTIGTLYFVFGFTGIAFHLILISILPEIANFITRPTVLILSAQFIACIIQLFVVFVPVPAMIAVNQPYFVNPVLINVPAFILVLSQTFAFIFMMINGVHRSLKSISKRAAKLIFLDNVIFAIMIIAFGFSFFFTVNICARTTIRRFNPSKLNWTLQYFEVISYIYLVSLVIIPTIISHILALVDLSYKKLFQKPQSSEEIEEEEENASTRETICSVSFYAVFDLLYCFWICLSFLSSAPVLSLSNVFLTAYWPLLTALTLDIHIRSALIYRIRGVFQSANSPIVIQPNKKEAKFSKF
;
A
#
# COMPACT_ATOMS: atom_id res chain seq x y z
N MET A 1 -32.58 10.67 34.14
CA MET A 1 -32.21 9.35 33.59
C MET A 1 -32.36 9.33 32.07
N LEU A 2 -33.52 9.69 31.51
CA LEU A 2 -33.77 9.83 30.05
C LEU A 2 -32.73 10.67 29.28
N TYR A 3 -32.39 11.88 29.74
CA TYR A 3 -31.39 12.72 29.08
C TYR A 3 -29.98 12.10 28.98
N PHE A 4 -29.65 11.15 29.86
CA PHE A 4 -28.34 10.49 29.87
C PHE A 4 -28.30 9.33 28.86
N GLU A 5 -29.42 8.61 28.71
CA GLU A 5 -29.58 7.56 27.69
C GLU A 5 -29.62 8.15 26.28
N ASP A 6 -30.32 9.28 26.09
CA ASP A 6 -30.34 10.00 24.81
C ASP A 6 -28.95 10.55 24.43
N ALA A 7 -28.20 11.08 25.39
CA ALA A 7 -26.83 11.56 25.16
C ALA A 7 -25.86 10.42 24.82
N LEU A 8 -26.01 9.25 25.44
CA LEU A 8 -25.23 8.06 25.11
C LEU A 8 -25.59 7.53 23.72
N TRP A 9 -26.87 7.51 23.37
CA TRP A 9 -27.35 7.09 22.04
C TRP A 9 -26.84 8.02 20.92
N ILE A 10 -26.91 9.34 21.11
CA ILE A 10 -26.35 10.33 20.16
C ILE A 10 -24.84 10.12 20.01
N ARG A 11 -24.13 9.93 21.11
CA ARG A 11 -22.67 9.69 21.10
C ARG A 11 -22.34 8.41 20.34
N GLU A 12 -23.03 7.30 20.59
CA GLU A 12 -22.77 6.03 19.92
C GLU A 12 -23.03 6.09 18.41
N ASN A 13 -24.13 6.73 17.99
CA ASN A 13 -24.44 6.88 16.56
C ASN A 13 -23.46 7.82 15.86
N PHE A 14 -23.06 8.92 16.52
CA PHE A 14 -22.02 9.80 16.01
C PHE A 14 -20.70 9.05 15.74
N TRP A 15 -20.27 8.17 16.65
CA TRP A 15 -19.05 7.37 16.47
C TRP A 15 -19.18 6.36 15.34
N LYS A 16 -20.33 5.70 15.19
CA LYS A 16 -20.61 4.78 14.09
C LYS A 16 -20.54 5.49 12.74
N ASP A 17 -21.24 6.62 12.61
CA ASP A 17 -21.28 7.40 11.37
C ASP A 17 -19.89 7.97 11.02
N THR A 18 -19.17 8.48 12.02
CA THR A 18 -17.81 8.99 11.83
C THR A 18 -16.88 7.87 11.35
N ILE A 19 -16.88 6.72 12.01
CA ILE A 19 -16.00 5.59 11.63
C ILE A 19 -16.38 5.05 10.25
N GLY A 20 -17.66 4.87 9.96
CA GLY A 20 -18.15 4.45 8.65
C GLY A 20 -17.73 5.41 7.53
N THR A 21 -17.85 6.72 7.78
CA THR A 21 -17.39 7.77 6.86
C THR A 21 -15.87 7.71 6.65
N LEU A 22 -15.08 7.48 7.69
CA LEU A 22 -13.63 7.36 7.57
C LEU A 22 -13.23 6.11 6.77
N TYR A 23 -13.90 4.97 6.94
CA TYR A 23 -13.69 3.79 6.09
C TYR A 23 -13.95 4.10 4.62
N PHE A 24 -15.04 4.83 4.34
CA PHE A 24 -15.37 5.26 2.99
C PHE A 24 -14.30 6.20 2.42
N VAL A 25 -13.94 7.27 3.14
CA VAL A 25 -12.98 8.28 2.68
C VAL A 25 -11.60 7.67 2.46
N PHE A 26 -11.06 6.93 3.43
CA PHE A 26 -9.74 6.30 3.31
C PHE A 26 -9.72 5.23 2.23
N GLY A 27 -10.78 4.42 2.13
CA GLY A 27 -10.90 3.40 1.09
C GLY A 27 -10.95 4.01 -0.31
N PHE A 28 -11.84 4.99 -0.52
CA PHE A 28 -12.02 5.64 -1.82
C PHE A 28 -10.75 6.38 -2.26
N THR A 29 -10.22 7.24 -1.39
CA THR A 29 -9.04 8.05 -1.72
C THR A 29 -7.81 7.16 -1.91
N GLY A 30 -7.66 6.10 -1.11
CA GLY A 30 -6.61 5.10 -1.30
C GLY A 30 -6.68 4.42 -2.68
N ILE A 31 -7.87 3.95 -3.08
CA ILE A 31 -8.07 3.37 -4.42
C ILE A 31 -7.73 4.40 -5.51
N ALA A 32 -8.22 5.63 -5.38
CA ALA A 32 -7.95 6.69 -6.33
C ALA A 32 -6.44 6.98 -6.48
N PHE A 33 -5.71 7.13 -5.36
CA PHE A 33 -4.26 7.34 -5.38
C PHE A 33 -3.52 6.17 -6.03
N HIS A 34 -3.87 4.93 -5.68
CA HIS A 34 -3.23 3.75 -6.28
C HIS A 34 -3.49 3.64 -7.78
N LEU A 35 -4.71 3.96 -8.24
CA LEU A 35 -5.03 4.00 -9.67
C LEU A 35 -4.25 5.09 -10.40
N ILE A 36 -4.14 6.29 -9.82
CA ILE A 36 -3.34 7.37 -10.39
C ILE A 36 -1.86 6.93 -10.48
N LEU A 37 -1.30 6.34 -9.42
CA LEU A 37 0.08 5.84 -9.43
C LEU A 37 0.29 4.78 -10.51
N ILE A 38 -0.59 3.79 -10.62
CA ILE A 38 -0.52 2.78 -11.68
C ILE A 38 -0.55 3.43 -13.07
N SER A 39 -1.36 4.48 -13.26
CA SER A 39 -1.46 5.17 -14.55
C SER A 39 -0.19 5.94 -14.93
N ILE A 40 0.54 6.50 -13.95
CA ILE A 40 1.78 7.25 -14.23
C ILE A 40 3.00 6.34 -14.40
N LEU A 41 3.01 5.14 -13.79
CA LEU A 41 4.19 4.26 -13.80
C LEU A 41 4.71 3.93 -15.22
N PRO A 42 3.85 3.64 -16.23
CA PRO A 42 4.30 3.47 -17.61
C PRO A 42 4.85 4.75 -18.23
N GLU A 43 4.26 5.91 -17.93
CA GLU A 43 4.66 7.22 -18.48
C GLU A 43 6.08 7.60 -18.03
N ILE A 44 6.45 7.24 -16.80
CA ILE A 44 7.78 7.52 -16.23
C ILE A 44 8.75 6.34 -16.36
N ALA A 45 8.40 5.27 -17.08
CA ALA A 45 9.22 4.05 -17.18
C ALA A 45 10.60 4.29 -17.81
N ASN A 46 10.80 5.41 -18.52
CA ASN A 46 12.11 5.83 -19.03
C ASN A 46 13.00 6.45 -17.95
N PHE A 47 12.43 6.91 -16.83
CA PHE A 47 13.14 7.55 -15.72
C PHE A 47 13.35 6.59 -14.54
N ILE A 48 12.43 5.65 -14.33
CA ILE A 48 12.54 4.64 -13.26
C ILE A 48 12.86 3.27 -13.83
N THR A 49 13.61 2.46 -13.06
CA THR A 49 13.96 1.10 -13.50
C THR A 49 12.71 0.24 -13.65
N ARG A 50 12.58 -0.51 -14.75
CA ARG A 50 11.46 -1.43 -15.02
C ARG A 50 11.13 -2.41 -13.86
N PRO A 51 12.09 -2.96 -13.11
CA PRO A 51 11.83 -3.71 -11.88
C PRO A 51 11.04 -2.94 -10.81
N THR A 52 11.34 -1.64 -10.64
CA THR A 52 10.56 -0.75 -9.75
C THR A 52 9.11 -0.68 -10.21
N VAL A 53 8.89 -0.50 -11.53
CA VAL A 53 7.54 -0.44 -12.11
C VAL A 53 6.77 -1.72 -11.80
N LEU A 54 7.39 -2.89 -11.99
CA LEU A 54 6.76 -4.19 -11.72
C LEU A 54 6.43 -4.38 -10.24
N ILE A 55 7.39 -4.09 -9.34
CA ILE A 55 7.22 -4.19 -7.88
C ILE A 55 6.08 -3.29 -7.40
N LEU A 56 6.09 -2.01 -7.79
CA LEU A 56 5.08 -1.05 -7.39
C LEU A 56 3.72 -1.38 -7.98
N SER A 57 3.65 -1.80 -9.25
CA SER A 57 2.38 -2.19 -9.88
C SER A 57 1.76 -3.40 -9.16
N ALA A 58 2.55 -4.42 -8.86
CA ALA A 58 2.09 -5.60 -8.13
C ALA A 58 1.57 -5.23 -6.73
N GLN A 59 2.30 -4.37 -6.02
CA GLN A 59 1.91 -3.86 -4.71
C GLN A 59 0.58 -3.08 -4.77
N PHE A 60 0.47 -2.09 -5.67
CA PHE A 60 -0.71 -1.24 -5.78
C PHE A 60 -1.95 -2.01 -6.21
N ILE A 61 -1.83 -2.98 -7.13
CA ILE A 61 -2.96 -3.83 -7.53
C ILE A 61 -3.49 -4.60 -6.32
N ALA A 62 -2.61 -5.19 -5.51
CA ALA A 62 -3.04 -5.89 -4.31
C ALA A 62 -3.66 -4.96 -3.27
N CYS A 63 -3.12 -3.76 -3.07
CA CYS A 63 -3.73 -2.75 -2.20
C CYS A 63 -5.12 -2.33 -2.70
N ILE A 64 -5.31 -2.15 -4.02
CA ILE A 64 -6.62 -1.83 -4.61
C ILE A 64 -7.61 -2.95 -4.33
N ILE A 65 -7.24 -4.21 -4.59
CA ILE A 65 -8.09 -5.37 -4.34
C ILE A 65 -8.48 -5.43 -2.85
N GLN A 66 -7.52 -5.25 -1.95
CA GLN A 66 -7.77 -5.22 -0.50
C GLN A 66 -8.72 -4.08 -0.12
N LEU A 67 -8.51 -2.88 -0.64
CA LEU A 67 -9.35 -1.72 -0.36
C LEU A 67 -10.76 -1.90 -0.90
N PHE A 68 -10.96 -2.50 -2.08
CA PHE A 68 -12.30 -2.77 -2.63
C PHE A 68 -13.14 -3.65 -1.70
N VAL A 69 -12.51 -4.64 -1.06
CA VAL A 69 -13.17 -5.53 -0.09
C VAL A 69 -13.59 -4.81 1.19
N VAL A 70 -13.00 -3.65 1.49
CA VAL A 70 -13.25 -2.89 2.72
C VAL A 70 -14.13 -1.65 2.45
N PHE A 71 -13.78 -0.88 1.43
CA PHE A 71 -14.33 0.44 1.10
C PHE A 71 -15.85 0.45 0.93
N VAL A 72 -16.42 -0.53 0.21
CA VAL A 72 -17.87 -0.62 0.02
C VAL A 72 -18.54 -1.43 1.14
N PRO A 73 -18.04 -2.63 1.48
CA PRO A 73 -18.77 -3.49 2.40
C PRO A 73 -18.80 -2.94 3.83
N VAL A 74 -17.71 -2.37 4.34
CA VAL A 74 -17.63 -1.95 5.75
C VAL A 74 -18.55 -0.77 6.08
N PRO A 75 -18.55 0.35 5.33
CA PRO A 75 -19.49 1.44 5.57
C PRO A 75 -20.95 0.97 5.48
N ALA A 76 -21.27 0.10 4.51
CA ALA A 76 -22.61 -0.47 4.39
C ALA A 76 -22.97 -1.31 5.64
N MET A 77 -22.10 -2.20 6.11
CA MET A 77 -22.32 -2.99 7.34
C MET A 77 -22.54 -2.13 8.57
N ILE A 78 -21.81 -1.00 8.68
CA ILE A 78 -21.96 -0.06 9.79
C ILE A 78 -23.32 0.64 9.71
N ALA A 79 -23.69 1.13 8.52
CA ALA A 79 -24.94 1.87 8.30
C ALA A 79 -26.18 1.02 8.58
N VAL A 80 -26.18 -0.26 8.15
CA VAL A 80 -27.32 -1.17 8.39
C VAL A 80 -27.19 -2.01 9.66
N ASN A 81 -26.04 -1.95 10.34
CA ASN A 81 -25.68 -2.81 11.48
C ASN A 81 -25.95 -4.30 11.24
N GLN A 82 -25.65 -4.78 10.04
CA GLN A 82 -25.85 -6.15 9.58
C GLN A 82 -24.65 -6.60 8.74
N PRO A 83 -24.35 -7.91 8.65
CA PRO A 83 -23.30 -8.41 7.78
C PRO A 83 -23.63 -8.15 6.30
N TYR A 84 -22.63 -7.76 5.51
CA TYR A 84 -22.81 -7.42 4.10
C TYR A 84 -23.18 -8.64 3.24
N PHE A 85 -22.55 -9.79 3.53
CA PHE A 85 -22.80 -11.04 2.82
C PHE A 85 -23.66 -11.95 3.68
N VAL A 86 -24.91 -12.14 3.25
CA VAL A 86 -25.89 -12.99 3.94
C VAL A 86 -25.75 -14.47 3.53
N ASN A 87 -25.19 -14.73 2.35
CA ASN A 87 -24.99 -16.10 1.87
C ASN A 87 -23.82 -16.78 2.63
N PRO A 88 -24.07 -17.86 3.38
CA PRO A 88 -23.06 -18.54 4.19
C PRO A 88 -21.93 -19.18 3.37
N VAL A 89 -22.13 -19.45 2.07
CA VAL A 89 -21.10 -19.98 1.18
C VAL A 89 -20.11 -18.88 0.76
N LEU A 90 -20.60 -17.65 0.57
CA LEU A 90 -19.79 -16.54 0.08
C LEU A 90 -19.20 -15.67 1.19
N ILE A 91 -19.65 -15.84 2.44
CA ILE A 91 -19.28 -14.97 3.57
C ILE A 91 -17.76 -14.94 3.85
N ASN A 92 -17.02 -15.99 3.48
CA ASN A 92 -15.58 -16.08 3.71
C ASN A 92 -14.73 -15.57 2.54
N VAL A 93 -15.30 -15.44 1.33
CA VAL A 93 -14.57 -15.02 0.11
C VAL A 93 -13.93 -13.63 0.26
N PRO A 94 -14.64 -12.60 0.76
CA PRO A 94 -14.04 -11.28 0.92
C PRO A 94 -12.89 -11.31 1.93
N ALA A 95 -13.09 -11.97 3.06
CA ALA A 95 -12.06 -12.09 4.09
C ALA A 95 -10.82 -12.84 3.57
N PHE A 96 -11.01 -13.88 2.74
CA PHE A 96 -9.94 -14.58 2.03
C PHE A 96 -9.15 -13.65 1.13
N ILE A 97 -9.85 -12.91 0.26
CA ILE A 97 -9.23 -11.94 -0.66
C ILE A 97 -8.47 -10.86 0.11
N LEU A 98 -9.01 -10.42 1.25
CA LEU A 98 -8.41 -9.40 2.10
C LEU A 98 -7.09 -9.91 2.72
N VAL A 99 -7.07 -11.10 3.32
CA VAL A 99 -5.84 -11.73 3.88
C VAL A 99 -4.82 -11.99 2.78
N LEU A 100 -5.24 -12.56 1.65
CA LEU A 100 -4.37 -12.83 0.50
C LEU A 100 -3.69 -11.56 0.00
N SER A 101 -4.48 -10.53 -0.27
CA SER A 101 -3.99 -9.27 -0.84
C SER A 101 -3.12 -8.51 0.15
N GLN A 102 -3.47 -8.53 1.45
CA GLN A 102 -2.68 -7.91 2.50
C GLN A 102 -1.30 -8.58 2.63
N THR A 103 -1.24 -9.92 2.64
CA THR A 103 0.02 -10.66 2.71
C THR A 103 0.89 -10.42 1.48
N PHE A 104 0.29 -10.43 0.30
CA PHE A 104 1.01 -10.17 -0.94
C PHE A 104 1.56 -8.74 -1.01
N ALA A 105 0.75 -7.73 -0.69
CA ALA A 105 1.18 -6.34 -0.64
C ALA A 105 2.29 -6.10 0.40
N PHE A 106 2.19 -6.74 1.57
CA PHE A 106 3.21 -6.67 2.61
C PHE A 106 4.57 -7.18 2.13
N ILE A 107 4.60 -8.34 1.47
CA ILE A 107 5.83 -8.92 0.90
C ILE A 107 6.46 -7.96 -0.11
N PHE A 108 5.67 -7.39 -1.01
CA PHE A 108 6.18 -6.44 -2.01
C PHE A 108 6.68 -5.13 -1.41
N MET A 109 6.09 -4.66 -0.31
CA MET A 109 6.63 -3.52 0.43
C MET A 109 8.04 -3.80 0.95
N MET A 110 8.25 -4.99 1.54
CA MET A 110 9.56 -5.40 2.07
C MET A 110 10.59 -5.63 0.96
N ILE A 111 10.17 -6.24 -0.17
CA ILE A 111 11.01 -6.38 -1.38
C ILE A 111 11.44 -4.99 -1.89
N ASN A 112 10.55 -4.00 -1.84
CA ASN A 112 10.87 -2.65 -2.24
C ASN A 112 11.94 -1.99 -1.34
N GLY A 113 11.94 -2.31 -0.04
CA GLY A 113 13.02 -1.94 0.88
C GLY A 113 14.36 -2.57 0.46
N VAL A 114 14.37 -3.89 0.18
CA VAL A 114 15.55 -4.61 -0.30
C VAL A 114 16.08 -4.02 -1.62
N HIS A 115 15.18 -3.73 -2.56
CA HIS A 115 15.52 -3.17 -3.87
C HIS A 115 16.25 -1.83 -3.76
N ARG A 116 15.76 -0.93 -2.92
CA ARG A 116 16.37 0.37 -2.68
C ARG A 116 17.76 0.24 -2.06
N SER A 117 17.90 -0.58 -1.03
CA SER A 117 19.18 -0.75 -0.32
C SER A 117 20.23 -1.50 -1.15
N LEU A 118 19.83 -2.44 -2.01
CA LEU A 118 20.78 -3.12 -2.90
C LEU A 118 21.33 -2.20 -3.99
N LYS A 119 20.55 -1.22 -4.48
CA LYS A 119 21.03 -0.22 -5.43
C LYS A 119 22.17 0.63 -4.86
N SER A 120 22.15 0.94 -3.56
CA SER A 120 23.21 1.72 -2.92
C SER A 120 24.48 0.91 -2.67
N ILE A 121 24.35 -0.39 -2.38
CA ILE A 121 25.48 -1.29 -2.13
C ILE A 121 26.21 -1.65 -3.43
N SER A 122 25.48 -2.17 -4.42
CA SER A 122 26.10 -2.67 -5.66
C SER A 122 25.15 -2.58 -6.85
N LYS A 123 25.46 -1.66 -7.78
CA LYS A 123 24.77 -1.56 -9.07
C LYS A 123 24.78 -2.90 -9.83
N ARG A 124 25.85 -3.70 -9.71
CA ARG A 124 25.96 -5.01 -10.37
C ARG A 124 25.05 -6.07 -9.75
N ALA A 125 25.04 -6.18 -8.42
CA ALA A 125 24.14 -7.12 -7.73
C ALA A 125 22.67 -6.74 -7.93
N ALA A 126 22.35 -5.45 -7.84
CA ALA A 126 21.01 -4.95 -8.12
C ALA A 126 20.55 -5.28 -9.55
N LYS A 127 21.42 -5.09 -10.56
CA LYS A 127 21.11 -5.45 -11.96
C LYS A 127 20.86 -6.95 -12.17
N LEU A 128 21.49 -7.82 -11.38
CA LEU A 128 21.34 -9.27 -11.51
C LEU A 128 20.11 -9.82 -10.76
N ILE A 129 19.85 -9.32 -9.55
CA ILE A 129 18.72 -9.74 -8.72
C ILE A 129 17.41 -9.16 -9.24
N PHE A 130 17.43 -7.93 -9.75
CA PHE A 130 16.25 -7.23 -10.27
C PHE A 130 16.22 -7.28 -11.80
N LEU A 131 16.44 -8.46 -12.38
CA LEU A 131 16.07 -8.70 -13.78
C LEU A 131 14.56 -8.91 -13.87
N ASP A 132 13.92 -8.46 -14.96
CA ASP A 132 12.46 -8.57 -15.12
C ASP A 132 11.95 -10.00 -14.90
N ASN A 133 12.62 -11.00 -15.49
CA ASN A 133 12.27 -12.42 -15.32
C ASN A 133 12.37 -12.89 -13.86
N VAL A 134 13.34 -12.36 -13.11
CA VAL A 134 13.50 -12.68 -11.69
C VAL A 134 12.38 -12.04 -10.88
N ILE A 135 11.98 -10.80 -11.19
CA ILE A 135 10.84 -10.14 -10.54
C ILE A 135 9.52 -10.86 -10.83
N PHE A 136 9.30 -11.30 -12.07
CA PHE A 136 8.14 -12.13 -12.39
C PHE A 136 8.12 -13.44 -11.59
N ALA A 137 9.26 -14.13 -11.48
CA ALA A 137 9.37 -15.33 -10.65
C ALA A 137 9.08 -15.03 -9.16
N ILE A 138 9.62 -13.93 -8.63
CA ILE A 138 9.35 -13.47 -7.26
C ILE A 138 7.86 -13.15 -7.07
N MET A 139 7.20 -12.52 -8.04
CA MET A 139 5.75 -12.28 -8.02
C MET A 139 4.94 -13.58 -7.93
N ILE A 140 5.27 -14.57 -8.74
CA ILE A 140 4.58 -15.87 -8.72
C ILE A 140 4.78 -16.57 -7.37
N ILE A 141 6.03 -16.60 -6.87
CA ILE A 141 6.36 -17.22 -5.59
C ILE A 141 5.66 -16.50 -4.43
N ALA A 142 5.69 -15.17 -4.41
CA ALA A 142 5.03 -14.36 -3.39
C ALA A 142 3.51 -14.57 -3.41
N PHE A 143 2.89 -14.68 -4.60
CA PHE A 143 1.47 -14.96 -4.73
C PHE A 143 1.13 -16.35 -4.21
N GLY A 144 1.88 -17.38 -4.64
CA GLY A 144 1.72 -18.75 -4.17
C GLY A 144 1.86 -18.85 -2.65
N PHE A 145 2.90 -18.24 -2.08
CA PHE A 145 3.09 -18.17 -0.62
C PHE A 145 1.91 -17.47 0.08
N SER A 146 1.46 -16.33 -0.43
CA SER A 146 0.33 -15.58 0.14
C SER A 146 -0.98 -16.39 0.09
N PHE A 147 -1.19 -17.14 -0.98
CA PHE A 147 -2.31 -18.07 -1.14
C PHE A 147 -2.26 -19.20 -0.11
N PHE A 148 -1.13 -19.91 -0.01
CA PHE A 148 -0.94 -20.97 0.97
C PHE A 148 -1.08 -20.48 2.42
N PHE A 149 -0.53 -19.31 2.72
CA PHE A 149 -0.66 -18.66 4.03
C PHE A 149 -2.14 -18.40 4.37
N THR A 150 -2.89 -17.85 3.43
CA THR A 150 -4.33 -17.56 3.60
C THR A 150 -5.16 -18.83 3.77
N VAL A 151 -4.89 -19.86 2.96
CA VAL A 151 -5.55 -21.17 3.06
C VAL A 151 -5.28 -21.80 4.42
N ASN A 152 -4.04 -21.74 4.93
CA ASN A 152 -3.69 -22.30 6.24
C ASN A 152 -4.44 -21.60 7.39
N ILE A 153 -4.61 -20.27 7.32
CA ILE A 153 -5.46 -19.53 8.26
C ILE A 153 -6.90 -20.03 8.19
N CYS A 154 -7.46 -20.17 6.98
CA CYS A 154 -8.84 -20.64 6.79
C CYS A 154 -9.06 -22.09 7.25
N ALA A 155 -8.06 -22.95 7.08
CA ALA A 155 -8.16 -24.36 7.47
C ALA A 155 -8.16 -24.54 8.99
N ARG A 156 -7.47 -23.66 9.72
CA ARG A 156 -7.31 -23.74 11.18
C ARG A 156 -8.28 -22.84 11.94
N THR A 157 -8.87 -21.84 11.29
CA THR A 157 -9.78 -20.87 11.92
C THR A 157 -10.85 -20.38 10.94
N THR A 158 -11.98 -19.92 11.47
CA THR A 158 -12.89 -19.06 10.69
C THR A 158 -12.17 -17.74 10.40
N ILE A 159 -11.97 -17.42 9.13
CA ILE A 159 -11.28 -16.20 8.70
C ILE A 159 -11.96 -14.94 9.27
N ARG A 160 -11.18 -13.88 9.55
CA ARG A 160 -11.65 -12.63 10.19
C ARG A 160 -12.95 -12.10 9.61
N ARG A 161 -13.80 -11.57 10.49
CA ARG A 161 -15.08 -10.93 10.14
C ARG A 161 -15.18 -9.56 10.76
N PHE A 162 -15.72 -8.60 10.01
CA PHE A 162 -16.02 -7.29 10.55
C PHE A 162 -17.27 -7.37 11.45
N ASN A 163 -17.17 -6.84 12.66
CA ASN A 163 -18.29 -6.74 13.58
C ASN A 163 -18.78 -5.28 13.59
N PRO A 164 -19.97 -4.97 13.02
CA PRO A 164 -20.45 -3.60 12.92
C PRO A 164 -20.76 -2.98 14.28
N SER A 165 -21.20 -3.77 15.27
CA SER A 165 -21.47 -3.27 16.62
C SER A 165 -20.19 -2.91 17.38
N LYS A 166 -19.08 -3.61 17.11
CA LYS A 166 -17.76 -3.32 17.70
C LYS A 166 -16.89 -2.41 16.83
N LEU A 167 -17.35 -2.08 15.61
CA LEU A 167 -16.61 -1.30 14.61
C LEU A 167 -15.18 -1.81 14.35
N ASN A 168 -14.98 -3.13 14.45
CA ASN A 168 -13.66 -3.75 14.40
C ASN A 168 -13.70 -5.13 13.72
N TRP A 169 -12.57 -5.55 13.16
CA TRP A 169 -12.35 -6.91 12.68
C TRP A 169 -12.11 -7.85 13.86
N THR A 170 -12.88 -8.94 13.90
CA THR A 170 -12.67 -10.02 14.88
C THR A 170 -11.61 -10.97 14.32
N LEU A 171 -10.37 -10.78 14.76
CA LEU A 171 -9.23 -11.62 14.43
C LEU A 171 -9.18 -12.82 15.39
N GLN A 172 -8.88 -14.01 14.86
CA GLN A 172 -8.66 -15.20 15.68
C GLN A 172 -7.20 -15.27 16.15
N TYR A 173 -6.96 -15.86 17.32
CA TYR A 173 -5.62 -15.93 17.93
C TYR A 173 -4.57 -16.54 16.99
N PHE A 174 -4.93 -17.59 16.25
CA PHE A 174 -4.06 -18.22 15.26
C PHE A 174 -3.71 -17.30 14.08
N GLU A 175 -4.66 -16.49 13.60
CA GLU A 175 -4.42 -15.51 12.53
C GLU A 175 -3.40 -14.45 13.00
N VAL A 176 -3.58 -13.94 14.23
CA VAL A 176 -2.66 -12.97 14.84
C VAL A 176 -1.24 -13.52 14.94
N ILE A 177 -1.08 -14.72 15.50
CA ILE A 177 0.25 -15.36 15.62
C ILE A 177 0.88 -15.59 14.25
N SER A 178 0.10 -16.10 13.29
CA SER A 178 0.58 -16.37 11.93
C SER A 178 1.11 -15.10 11.26
N TYR A 179 0.43 -13.97 11.44
CA TYR A 179 0.88 -12.68 10.94
C TYR A 179 2.14 -12.18 11.64
N ILE A 180 2.29 -12.36 12.96
CA ILE A 180 3.51 -12.00 13.68
C ILE A 180 4.71 -12.78 13.12
N TYR A 181 4.56 -14.10 12.94
CA TYR A 181 5.62 -14.92 12.34
C TYR A 181 5.94 -14.51 10.90
N LEU A 182 4.92 -14.19 10.10
CA LEU A 182 5.10 -13.66 8.74
C LEU A 182 5.94 -12.38 8.75
N VAL A 183 5.58 -11.41 9.61
CA VAL A 183 6.32 -10.14 9.73
C VAL A 183 7.77 -10.40 10.14
N SER A 184 7.99 -11.24 11.16
CA SER A 184 9.34 -11.59 11.60
C SER A 184 10.17 -12.25 10.50
N LEU A 185 9.58 -13.09 9.65
CA LEU A 185 10.31 -13.78 8.58
C LEU A 185 10.63 -12.85 7.40
N VAL A 186 9.65 -12.07 6.94
CA VAL A 186 9.77 -11.27 5.71
C VAL A 186 10.59 -10.00 5.92
N ILE A 187 10.66 -9.47 7.15
CA ILE A 187 11.45 -8.26 7.44
C ILE A 187 12.96 -8.53 7.46
N ILE A 188 13.40 -9.76 7.75
CA ILE A 188 14.82 -10.10 7.94
C ILE A 188 15.69 -9.70 6.72
N PRO A 189 15.34 -10.09 5.47
CA PRO A 189 16.11 -9.68 4.30
C PRO A 189 16.20 -8.16 4.12
N THR A 190 15.12 -7.45 4.45
CA THR A 190 15.06 -5.98 4.37
C THR A 190 15.99 -5.32 5.37
N ILE A 191 15.98 -5.76 6.64
CA ILE A 191 16.89 -5.24 7.68
C ILE A 191 18.34 -5.55 7.35
N ILE A 192 18.65 -6.77 6.90
CA ILE A 192 20.01 -7.13 6.48
C ILE A 192 20.46 -6.19 5.35
N SER A 193 19.61 -5.95 4.35
CA SER A 193 19.93 -5.06 3.23
C SER A 193 20.16 -3.62 3.69
N HIS A 194 19.33 -3.10 4.60
CA HIS A 194 19.52 -1.77 5.20
C HIS A 194 20.84 -1.66 5.95
N ILE A 195 21.18 -2.65 6.78
CA ILE A 195 22.44 -2.67 7.54
C ILE A 195 23.64 -2.70 6.58
N LEU A 196 23.62 -3.57 5.59
CA LEU A 196 24.70 -3.66 4.60
C LEU A 196 24.88 -2.35 3.82
N ALA A 197 23.77 -1.68 3.46
CA ALA A 197 23.80 -0.38 2.79
C ALA A 197 24.40 0.71 3.68
N LEU A 198 24.02 0.75 4.96
CA LEU A 198 24.58 1.71 5.91
C LEU A 198 26.08 1.48 6.14
N VAL A 199 26.52 0.22 6.26
CA VAL A 199 27.93 -0.14 6.41
C VAL A 199 28.73 0.29 5.18
N ASP A 200 28.24 -0.01 3.97
CA ASP A 200 28.90 0.37 2.71
C ASP A 200 29.01 1.90 2.57
N LEU A 201 27.92 2.63 2.80
CA LEU A 201 27.92 4.10 2.72
C LEU A 201 28.85 4.73 3.78
N SER A 202 28.88 4.17 4.99
CA SER A 202 29.77 4.64 6.06
C SER A 202 31.23 4.37 5.73
N TYR A 203 31.53 3.19 5.18
CA TYR A 203 32.87 2.82 4.75
C TYR A 203 33.39 3.76 3.65
N LYS A 204 32.57 4.00 2.61
CA LYS A 204 32.91 4.95 1.53
C LYS A 204 33.19 6.34 2.09
N LYS A 205 32.35 6.85 2.99
CA LYS A 205 32.52 8.18 3.58
C LYS A 205 33.77 8.33 4.44
N LEU A 206 34.18 7.27 5.15
CA LEU A 206 35.31 7.31 6.08
C LEU A 206 36.66 7.01 5.40
N PHE A 207 36.67 6.20 4.34
CA PHE A 207 37.90 5.62 3.81
C PHE A 207 38.16 5.86 2.32
N GLN A 208 37.18 6.32 1.52
CA GLN A 208 37.46 6.74 0.14
C GLN A 208 37.84 8.23 0.09
N LYS A 209 39.09 8.51 -0.34
CA LYS A 209 39.52 9.86 -0.72
C LYS A 209 38.79 10.30 -2.01
N PRO A 210 38.58 11.62 -2.23
CA PRO A 210 38.00 12.10 -3.48
C PRO A 210 38.91 11.64 -4.62
N GLN A 211 38.37 10.80 -5.51
CA GLN A 211 39.11 10.25 -6.64
C GLN A 211 39.33 11.33 -7.71
N SER A 212 40.37 11.14 -8.52
CA SER A 212 40.90 12.08 -9.52
C SER A 212 39.89 12.45 -10.61
N SER A 213 40.13 13.62 -11.20
CA SER A 213 39.31 14.40 -12.14
C SER A 213 38.69 13.70 -13.35
N GLU A 214 39.11 12.49 -13.72
CA GLU A 214 38.53 11.74 -14.85
C GLU A 214 37.36 10.82 -14.43
N GLU A 215 37.25 10.42 -13.15
CA GLU A 215 36.06 9.71 -12.63
C GLU A 215 34.93 10.68 -12.25
N ILE A 216 35.23 11.98 -12.19
CA ILE A 216 34.30 13.05 -11.80
C ILE A 216 33.24 13.29 -12.88
N GLU A 217 33.58 13.13 -14.17
CA GLU A 217 32.62 13.35 -15.26
C GLU A 217 31.51 12.27 -15.32
N GLU A 218 31.79 11.02 -14.93
CA GLU A 218 30.76 9.98 -14.76
C GLU A 218 30.04 10.04 -13.38
N GLU A 219 30.70 10.57 -12.35
CA GLU A 219 30.10 10.74 -11.01
C GLU A 219 29.13 11.92 -10.91
N GLU A 220 29.37 13.03 -11.62
CA GLU A 220 28.49 14.22 -11.59
C GLU A 220 27.13 13.97 -12.25
N GLU A 221 27.07 13.19 -13.35
CA GLU A 221 25.81 12.78 -13.98
C GLU A 221 24.98 11.83 -13.07
N ASN A 222 25.64 11.12 -12.14
CA ASN A 222 25.04 10.17 -11.19
C ASN A 222 24.76 10.75 -9.79
N ALA A 223 25.17 11.98 -9.49
CA ALA A 223 25.12 12.55 -8.14
C ALA A 223 23.69 12.73 -7.60
N SER A 224 22.70 12.95 -8.48
CA SER A 224 21.29 13.17 -8.10
C SER A 224 20.56 11.91 -7.62
N THR A 225 21.15 10.72 -7.81
CA THR A 225 20.56 9.40 -7.44
C THR A 225 21.32 8.68 -6.33
N ARG A 226 22.34 9.31 -5.72
CA ARG A 226 23.18 8.67 -4.70
C ARG A 226 22.46 8.67 -3.34
N GLU A 227 22.03 7.49 -2.90
CA GLU A 227 21.49 7.28 -1.55
C GLU A 227 22.48 7.75 -0.47
N THR A 228 21.95 8.36 0.58
CA THR A 228 22.73 8.90 1.71
C THR A 228 22.52 8.05 2.96
N ILE A 229 23.42 8.16 3.93
CA ILE A 229 23.23 7.53 5.25
C ILE A 229 21.89 7.96 5.86
N CYS A 230 21.53 9.24 5.74
CA CYS A 230 20.28 9.77 6.25
C CYS A 230 19.05 9.18 5.54
N SER A 231 19.05 9.05 4.20
CA SER A 231 17.92 8.47 3.46
C SER A 231 17.74 6.99 3.77
N VAL A 232 18.83 6.20 3.78
CA VAL A 232 18.76 4.77 4.13
C VAL A 232 18.31 4.57 5.57
N SER A 233 18.80 5.39 6.51
CA SER A 233 18.34 5.34 7.91
C SER A 233 16.86 5.67 8.03
N PHE A 234 16.39 6.68 7.30
CA PHE A 234 14.97 7.02 7.24
C PHE A 234 14.14 5.85 6.70
N TYR A 235 14.58 5.18 5.63
CA TYR A 235 13.87 4.02 5.07
C TYR A 235 13.82 2.84 6.04
N ALA A 236 14.92 2.55 6.73
CA ALA A 236 14.96 1.49 7.73
C ALA A 236 13.98 1.76 8.88
N VAL A 237 13.96 2.99 9.41
CA VAL A 237 12.99 3.41 10.44
C VAL A 237 11.56 3.33 9.90
N PHE A 238 11.34 3.77 8.66
CA PHE A 238 10.03 3.75 8.04
C PHE A 238 9.48 2.32 7.86
N ASP A 239 10.29 1.38 7.38
CA ASP A 239 9.89 -0.03 7.23
C ASP A 239 9.66 -0.70 8.60
N LEU A 240 10.46 -0.38 9.61
CA LEU A 240 10.27 -0.86 10.99
C LEU A 240 8.99 -0.33 11.62
N LEU A 241 8.69 0.97 11.44
CA LEU A 241 7.45 1.59 11.92
C LEU A 241 6.23 0.95 11.27
N TYR A 242 6.31 0.63 9.99
CA TYR A 242 5.25 -0.09 9.29
C TYR A 242 4.98 -1.47 9.91
N CYS A 243 6.04 -2.25 10.12
CA CYS A 243 5.93 -3.58 10.70
C CYS A 243 5.41 -3.52 12.14
N PHE A 244 5.88 -2.56 12.93
CA PHE A 244 5.37 -2.30 14.27
C PHE A 244 3.86 -1.99 14.25
N TRP A 245 3.42 -1.12 13.34
CA TRP A 245 2.03 -0.71 13.26
C TRP A 245 1.10 -1.85 12.82
N ILE A 246 1.54 -2.67 11.86
CA ILE A 246 0.81 -3.88 11.47
C ILE A 246 0.66 -4.83 12.67
N CYS A 247 1.73 -5.08 13.43
CA CYS A 247 1.63 -5.95 14.59
C CYS A 247 0.69 -5.36 15.66
N LEU A 248 0.75 -4.04 15.88
CA LEU A 248 -0.12 -3.35 16.83
C LEU A 248 -1.60 -3.42 16.42
N SER A 249 -1.91 -3.33 15.13
CA SER A 249 -3.29 -3.40 14.64
C SER A 249 -3.91 -4.80 14.81
N PHE A 250 -3.09 -5.86 14.92
CA PHE A 250 -3.57 -7.21 15.23
C PHE A 250 -3.81 -7.46 16.72
N LEU A 251 -3.11 -6.74 17.60
CA LEU A 251 -3.16 -6.97 19.04
C LEU A 251 -4.23 -6.13 19.75
N SER A 252 -4.79 -5.13 19.08
CA SER A 252 -5.72 -4.19 19.71
C SER A 252 -7.19 -4.45 19.37
N SER A 253 -8.04 -4.31 20.38
CA SER A 253 -9.49 -4.35 20.25
C SER A 253 -10.12 -2.99 19.92
N ALA A 254 -9.33 -1.91 19.84
CA ALA A 254 -9.85 -0.55 19.65
C ALA A 254 -10.31 -0.29 18.19
N PRO A 255 -11.50 0.30 17.97
CA PRO A 255 -12.00 0.62 16.63
C PRO A 255 -11.07 1.50 15.78
N VAL A 256 -10.33 2.41 16.42
CA VAL A 256 -9.35 3.30 15.76
C VAL A 256 -8.20 2.53 15.10
N LEU A 257 -7.82 1.38 15.67
CA LEU A 257 -6.76 0.53 15.11
C LEU A 257 -7.28 -0.33 13.94
N SER A 258 -8.59 -0.57 13.87
CA SER A 258 -9.24 -1.15 12.69
C SER A 258 -9.18 -0.20 11.48
N LEU A 259 -9.44 1.10 11.70
CA LEU A 259 -9.24 2.15 10.68
C LEU A 259 -7.78 2.27 10.25
N SER A 260 -6.86 2.02 11.18
CA SER A 260 -5.43 2.06 10.87
C SER A 260 -5.02 1.03 9.80
N ASN A 261 -5.64 -0.16 9.77
CA ASN A 261 -5.36 -1.13 8.70
C ASN A 261 -5.73 -0.60 7.31
N VAL A 262 -6.83 0.15 7.22
CA VAL A 262 -7.24 0.81 5.97
C VAL A 262 -6.31 1.95 5.62
N PHE A 263 -5.97 2.78 6.60
CA PHE A 263 -5.00 3.87 6.44
C PHE A 263 -3.65 3.34 5.95
N LEU A 264 -3.11 2.31 6.60
CA LEU A 264 -1.85 1.68 6.22
C LEU A 264 -1.90 1.16 4.78
N THR A 265 -2.99 0.52 4.39
CA THR A 265 -3.15 -0.02 3.02
C THR A 265 -3.31 1.10 1.98
N ALA A 266 -4.01 2.18 2.34
CA ALA A 266 -4.26 3.31 1.46
C ALA A 266 -3.01 4.18 1.25
N TYR A 267 -2.33 4.56 2.33
CA TYR A 267 -1.34 5.63 2.29
C TYR A 267 0.10 5.16 2.48
N TRP A 268 0.36 4.03 3.14
CA TRP A 268 1.75 3.60 3.35
C TRP A 268 2.46 3.20 2.05
N PRO A 269 1.85 2.43 1.13
CA PRO A 269 2.42 2.18 -0.20
C PRO A 269 2.63 3.46 -1.01
N LEU A 270 1.73 4.44 -0.89
CA LEU A 270 1.87 5.75 -1.53
C LEU A 270 3.13 6.46 -1.01
N LEU A 271 3.28 6.59 0.32
CA LEU A 271 4.46 7.19 0.95
C LEU A 271 5.75 6.46 0.56
N THR A 272 5.68 5.13 0.49
CA THR A 272 6.79 4.26 0.06
C THR A 272 7.23 4.57 -1.38
N ALA A 273 6.27 4.76 -2.31
CA ALA A 273 6.59 5.09 -3.70
C ALA A 273 7.09 6.53 -3.87
N LEU A 274 6.52 7.49 -3.12
CA LEU A 274 6.97 8.88 -3.15
C LEU A 274 8.39 9.06 -2.60
N THR A 275 8.78 8.24 -1.64
CA THR A 275 10.14 8.25 -1.09
C THR A 275 11.16 7.53 -1.96
N LEU A 276 10.70 6.78 -2.97
CA LEU A 276 11.54 5.96 -3.84
C LEU A 276 12.15 6.74 -5.00
N ASP A 277 11.39 7.63 -5.64
CA ASP A 277 11.88 8.38 -6.79
C ASP A 277 11.26 9.78 -6.87
N ILE A 278 12.06 10.76 -7.33
CA ILE A 278 11.58 12.12 -7.58
C ILE A 278 10.61 12.21 -8.75
N HIS A 279 10.79 11.38 -9.80
CA HIS A 279 9.94 11.38 -10.98
C HIS A 279 8.52 10.91 -10.64
N ILE A 280 8.37 9.95 -9.72
CA ILE A 280 7.06 9.52 -9.21
C ILE A 280 6.36 10.70 -8.52
N ARG A 281 7.07 11.43 -7.65
CA ARG A 281 6.51 12.61 -6.96
C ARG A 281 6.07 13.69 -7.94
N SER A 282 6.94 14.05 -8.88
CA SER A 282 6.67 15.10 -9.87
C SER A 282 5.48 14.74 -10.77
N ALA A 283 5.44 13.51 -11.28
CA ALA A 283 4.33 13.04 -12.12
C ALA A 283 3.01 12.98 -11.34
N LEU A 284 3.03 12.55 -10.07
CA LEU A 284 1.84 12.56 -9.23
C LEU A 284 1.30 13.98 -9.00
N ILE A 285 2.17 14.93 -8.64
CA ILE A 285 1.77 16.34 -8.43
C ILE A 285 1.18 16.93 -9.71
N TYR A 286 1.80 16.66 -10.86
CA TYR A 286 1.31 17.11 -12.16
C TYR A 286 -0.08 16.55 -12.47
N ARG A 287 -0.28 15.23 -12.28
CA ARG A 287 -1.57 14.57 -12.55
C ARG A 287 -2.68 15.08 -11.63
N ILE A 288 -2.40 15.22 -10.33
CA ILE A 288 -3.35 15.75 -9.34
C ILE A 288 -3.74 17.18 -9.70
N ARG A 289 -2.78 18.04 -10.06
CA ARG A 289 -3.05 19.41 -10.50
C ARG A 289 -3.97 19.44 -11.72
N GLY A 290 -3.71 18.59 -12.72
CA GLY A 290 -4.56 18.47 -13.91
C GLY A 290 -6.00 18.07 -13.58
N VAL A 291 -6.19 17.11 -12.67
CA VAL A 291 -7.53 16.71 -12.21
C VAL A 291 -8.27 17.88 -11.56
N PHE A 292 -7.63 18.61 -10.64
CA PHE A 292 -8.26 19.78 -10.01
C PHE A 292 -8.55 20.93 -10.99
N GLN A 293 -7.66 21.16 -11.97
CA GLN A 293 -7.91 22.15 -13.02
C GLN A 293 -9.11 21.76 -13.90
N SER A 294 -9.24 20.47 -14.26
CA SER A 294 -10.38 19.97 -15.04
C SER A 294 -11.69 20.03 -14.27
N ALA A 295 -11.68 19.74 -12.96
CA ALA A 295 -12.86 19.81 -12.10
C ALA A 295 -13.34 21.26 -11.86
N ASN A 296 -12.41 22.22 -11.86
CA ASN A 296 -12.70 23.65 -11.71
C ASN A 296 -12.97 24.36 -13.06
N SER A 297 -12.92 23.63 -14.17
CA SER A 297 -13.31 24.17 -15.48
C SER A 297 -14.84 24.26 -15.52
N PRO A 298 -15.44 25.39 -15.93
CA PRO A 298 -16.89 25.47 -16.07
C PRO A 298 -17.34 24.37 -17.04
N ILE A 299 -18.31 23.56 -16.61
CA ILE A 299 -18.93 22.54 -17.46
C ILE A 299 -19.60 23.30 -18.60
N VAL A 300 -18.93 23.37 -19.74
CA VAL A 300 -19.55 23.85 -20.99
C VAL A 300 -20.47 22.72 -21.44
N ILE A 301 -21.73 22.76 -21.01
CA ILE A 301 -22.79 22.00 -21.67
C ILE A 301 -22.90 22.61 -23.07
N GLN A 302 -22.15 22.08 -24.03
CA GLN A 302 -22.36 22.42 -25.43
C GLN A 302 -23.75 21.88 -25.79
N PRO A 303 -24.71 22.74 -26.19
CA PRO A 303 -25.95 22.24 -26.76
C PRO A 303 -25.57 21.38 -27.97
N ASN A 304 -26.03 20.13 -27.95
CA ASN A 304 -25.76 19.14 -28.98
C ASN A 304 -26.20 19.71 -30.34
N LYS A 305 -25.28 20.27 -31.13
CA LYS A 305 -25.51 20.73 -32.52
C LYS A 305 -25.61 19.54 -33.49
N LYS A 306 -26.32 18.50 -33.07
CA LYS A 306 -26.88 17.47 -33.94
C LYS A 306 -28.34 17.35 -33.54
N GLU A 307 -29.14 18.26 -34.09
CA GLU A 307 -30.56 17.97 -34.30
C GLU A 307 -30.64 16.59 -34.95
N ALA A 308 -31.22 15.63 -34.24
CA ALA A 308 -31.67 14.41 -34.86
C ALA A 308 -32.78 14.80 -35.83
N LYS A 309 -32.45 14.91 -37.12
CA LYS A 309 -33.45 14.89 -38.18
C LYS A 309 -34.18 13.55 -38.07
N PHE A 310 -35.35 13.56 -37.43
CA PHE A 310 -36.33 12.50 -37.60
C PHE A 310 -36.75 12.50 -39.07
N SER A 311 -36.16 11.61 -39.86
CA SER A 311 -36.67 11.29 -41.18
C SER A 311 -37.98 10.55 -40.97
N LYS A 312 -39.08 11.15 -41.45
CA LYS A 312 -40.39 10.52 -41.56
C LYS A 312 -40.26 9.13 -42.18
N PHE A 313 -40.66 8.11 -41.42
CA PHE A 313 -41.36 6.93 -41.89
C PHE A 313 -42.46 6.63 -40.88
#